data_AF-A0A379WT83-F1
#
_entry.id   AF-A0A379WT83-F1
#
_cell.length_a   1.000
_cell.length_b   1.000
_cell.length_c   1.000
_cell.angle_alpha   90.00
_cell.angle_beta   90.00
_cell.angle_gamma   90.00
#
_symmetry.space_group_name_H-M   'P 1'
#
loop_
_entity.id
_entity.type
_entity.pdbx_description
1 polymer ?
#
loop_
_entity_poly.entity_id
_entity_poly.type
_entity_poly.pdbx_seq_one_letter_code
_entity_poly.pdbx_strand_id
1 'polypeptide(L)'
;MVTGKTVYRDMTRFWGKLFGINFALGVATGLTMEFQFGTNWSLYSNYVGDIFGAPLAMEALLAFFLESTFVGLFFFGWQRLNKYQHLLVTWLVAFGSNISALWILNANG
;
A
#
# COMPACT_ATOMS: atom_id res chain seq x y z
N MET A 1 16.08 16.39 -6.14
CA MET A 1 16.85 15.86 -7.29
C MET A 1 17.07 16.91 -8.36
N VAL A 2 16.02 17.61 -8.83
CA VAL A 2 16.14 18.72 -9.80
C VAL A 2 16.95 19.91 -9.26
N THR A 3 16.82 20.21 -7.96
CA THR A 3 17.48 21.36 -7.31
C THR A 3 18.75 21.03 -6.53
N GLY A 4 19.09 19.74 -6.35
CA GLY A 4 20.25 19.31 -5.54
C GLY A 4 20.21 19.65 -4.03
N LYS A 5 19.24 20.44 -3.56
CA LYS A 5 19.17 20.90 -2.16
C LYS A 5 18.83 19.76 -1.20
N THR A 6 19.58 19.68 -0.10
CA THR A 6 19.41 18.68 0.98
C THR A 6 18.06 18.82 1.70
N VAL A 7 17.50 20.04 1.75
CA VAL A 7 16.18 20.32 2.35
C VAL A 7 15.08 19.38 1.84
N TYR A 8 15.03 19.10 0.53
CA TYR A 8 14.00 18.22 -0.02
C TYR A 8 14.16 16.78 0.46
N ARG A 9 15.41 16.33 0.68
CA ARG A 9 15.70 15.00 1.23
C ARG A 9 15.18 14.87 2.65
N ASP A 10 15.41 15.90 3.46
CA ASP A 10 15.02 15.90 4.86
C ASP A 10 13.50 16.04 5.00
N MET A 11 12.86 16.82 4.12
CA MET A 11 11.40 16.86 4.00
C MET A 11 10.82 15.49 3.63
N THR A 12 11.35 14.80 2.61
CA THR A 12 10.85 13.47 2.22
C THR A 12 11.02 12.45 3.36
N ARG A 13 12.11 12.52 4.13
CA ARG A 13 12.29 11.65 5.31
C ARG A 13 11.31 11.98 6.45
N PHE A 14 11.06 13.26 6.69
CA PHE A 14 10.12 13.71 7.71
C PHE A 14 8.70 13.25 7.39
N TRP A 15 8.19 13.58 6.20
CA TRP A 15 6.87 13.13 5.73
C TRP A 15 6.80 11.61 5.58
N GLY A 16 7.90 10.98 5.17
CA GLY A 16 8.03 9.53 5.14
C GLY A 16 7.74 8.89 6.48
N LYS A 17 8.28 9.40 7.60
CA LYS A 17 7.95 8.85 8.94
C LYS A 17 6.46 8.90 9.25
N LEU A 18 5.80 10.03 8.99
CA LEU A 18 4.36 10.17 9.22
C LEU A 18 3.55 9.22 8.33
N PHE A 19 3.94 9.11 7.06
CA PHE A 19 3.34 8.15 6.12
C PHE A 19 3.47 6.71 6.64
N GLY A 20 4.63 6.31 7.16
CA GLY A 20 4.85 4.96 7.69
C GLY A 20 3.97 4.64 8.89
N ILE A 21 3.72 5.60 9.78
CA ILE A 21 2.82 5.43 10.93
C ILE A 21 1.39 5.18 10.46
N ASN A 22 0.88 6.03 9.56
CA ASN A 22 -0.47 5.87 9.00
C ASN A 22 -0.60 4.57 8.20
N PHE A 23 0.43 4.21 7.43
CA PHE A 23 0.48 2.98 6.66
C PHE A 23 0.38 1.74 7.56
N ALA A 24 1.16 1.69 8.65
CA ALA A 24 1.09 0.59 9.60
C ALA A 24 -0.30 0.43 10.23
N LEU A 25 -0.96 1.55 10.55
CA LEU A 25 -2.30 1.54 11.10
C LEU A 25 -3.36 1.11 10.06
N GLY A 26 -3.21 1.56 8.80
CA GLY A 26 -4.03 1.12 7.67
C GLY A 26 -3.90 -0.38 7.39
N VAL A 27 -2.68 -0.90 7.41
CA VAL A 27 -2.37 -2.33 7.27
C VAL A 27 -3.02 -3.16 8.38
N ALA A 28 -2.88 -2.73 9.63
CA ALA A 28 -3.46 -3.43 10.78
C ALA A 28 -5.00 -3.45 10.73
N THR A 29 -5.61 -2.32 10.35
CA THR A 29 -7.08 -2.22 10.22
C THR A 29 -7.62 -3.01 9.04
N GLY A 30 -6.93 -3.02 7.90
CA GLY A 30 -7.27 -3.84 6.73
C GLY A 30 -7.28 -5.34 7.05
N LEU A 31 -6.24 -5.84 7.72
CA LEU A 31 -6.19 -7.23 8.18
C LEU A 31 -7.36 -7.57 9.12
N THR A 32 -7.69 -6.69 10.07
CA THR A 32 -8.83 -6.96 10.96
C THR A 32 -10.17 -6.99 10.23
N MET A 33 -10.37 -6.16 9.20
CA MET A 33 -11.58 -6.15 8.37
C MET A 33 -11.71 -7.43 7.54
N GLU A 34 -10.62 -7.92 6.94
CA GLU A 34 -10.61 -9.19 6.22
C GLU A 34 -11.01 -10.37 7.12
N PHE A 35 -10.45 -10.45 8.32
CA PHE A 35 -10.81 -11.51 9.27
C PHE A 35 -12.24 -11.37 9.82
N GLN A 36 -12.82 -10.17 9.85
CA GLN A 36 -14.21 -9.97 10.26
C GLN A 36 -15.21 -10.65 9.30
N PHE A 37 -14.92 -10.69 7.99
CA PHE A 37 -15.76 -11.41 7.02
C PHE A 37 -15.79 -12.93 7.25
N GLY A 38 -14.69 -13.51 7.73
CA GLY A 38 -14.62 -14.94 8.06
C GLY A 38 -15.24 -15.29 9.42
N THR A 39 -14.98 -14.46 10.44
CA THR A 39 -15.35 -14.77 11.84
C THR A 39 -16.76 -14.37 12.22
N ASN A 40 -17.26 -13.21 11.77
CA ASN A 40 -18.59 -12.70 12.12
C ASN A 40 -19.66 -12.97 11.03
N TRP A 41 -19.25 -13.23 9.79
CA TRP A 41 -20.14 -13.37 8.64
C TRP A 41 -19.96 -14.71 7.92
N SER A 42 -19.81 -15.81 8.67
CA SER A 42 -19.51 -17.15 8.13
C SER A 42 -20.56 -17.68 7.15
N LEU A 43 -21.85 -17.31 7.33
CA LEU A 43 -22.95 -17.71 6.43
C LEU A 43 -22.90 -16.95 5.09
N TYR A 44 -22.51 -15.68 5.12
CA TYR A 44 -22.30 -14.84 3.93
C TYR A 44 -21.02 -15.27 3.19
N SER A 45 -19.92 -15.52 3.91
CA SER A 45 -18.69 -16.06 3.33
C SER A 45 -18.89 -17.44 2.66
N ASN A 46 -19.77 -18.31 3.18
CA ASN A 46 -20.09 -19.56 2.48
C ASN A 46 -20.97 -19.36 1.24
N TYR A 47 -21.86 -18.37 1.24
CA TYR A 47 -22.78 -18.13 0.12
C TYR A 47 -22.17 -17.37 -1.05
N VAL A 48 -21.23 -16.44 -0.78
CA VAL A 48 -20.60 -15.60 -1.80
C VAL A 48 -19.08 -15.77 -1.89
N GLY A 49 -18.48 -16.65 -1.08
CA GLY A 49 -17.02 -16.82 -0.98
C GLY A 49 -16.33 -17.21 -2.28
N ASP A 50 -16.96 -18.01 -3.14
CA ASP A 50 -16.37 -18.39 -4.44
C ASP A 50 -16.27 -17.22 -5.42
N ILE A 51 -17.12 -16.19 -5.29
CA ILE A 51 -17.15 -15.03 -6.19
C ILE A 51 -16.46 -13.82 -5.56
N PHE A 52 -16.65 -13.60 -4.26
CA PHE A 52 -16.12 -12.46 -3.52
C PHE A 52 -14.75 -12.74 -2.88
N GLY A 53 -14.45 -14.00 -2.52
CA GLY A 53 -13.21 -14.37 -1.84
C GLY A 53 -11.99 -14.38 -2.75
N ALA A 54 -12.13 -14.80 -4.02
CA ALA A 54 -11.03 -14.82 -4.97
C ALA A 54 -10.50 -13.40 -5.34
N PRO A 55 -11.34 -12.39 -5.60
CA PRO A 55 -10.91 -11.01 -5.78
C PRO A 55 -10.30 -10.41 -4.51
N LEU A 56 -10.89 -10.65 -3.33
CA LEU A 56 -10.38 -10.13 -2.06
C LEU A 56 -8.99 -10.70 -1.74
N ALA A 57 -8.81 -12.01 -1.92
CA ALA A 57 -7.52 -12.67 -1.73
C ALA A 57 -6.48 -12.19 -2.75
N MET A 58 -6.89 -11.95 -4.00
CA MET A 58 -6.03 -11.36 -5.02
C MET A 58 -5.65 -9.91 -4.70
N GLU A 59 -6.57 -9.10 -4.20
CA GLU A 59 -6.31 -7.72 -3.77
C GLU A 59 -5.34 -7.70 -2.59
N ALA A 60 -5.59 -8.53 -1.58
CA ALA A 60 -4.70 -8.71 -0.44
C ALA A 60 -3.31 -9.23 -0.84
N LEU A 61 -3.22 -10.22 -1.73
CA LEU A 61 -1.93 -10.79 -2.10
C LEU A 61 -1.17 -9.96 -3.13
N LEU A 62 -1.83 -9.26 -4.04
CA LEU A 62 -1.16 -8.47 -5.08
C LEU A 62 -0.96 -7.02 -4.65
N ALA A 63 -2.02 -6.32 -4.25
CA ALA A 63 -1.92 -4.91 -3.90
C ALA A 63 -1.12 -4.73 -2.62
N PHE A 64 -1.42 -5.51 -1.58
CA PHE A 64 -0.72 -5.39 -0.30
C PHE A 64 0.74 -5.83 -0.37
N PHE A 65 1.04 -6.93 -1.09
CA PHE A 65 2.42 -7.40 -1.23
C PHE A 65 3.26 -6.42 -2.04
N LEU A 66 2.70 -5.87 -3.11
CA LEU A 66 3.37 -4.87 -3.93
C LEU A 66 3.58 -3.57 -3.16
N GLU A 67 2.55 -3.07 -2.46
CA GLU A 67 2.62 -1.85 -1.67
C GLU A 67 3.59 -2.00 -0.48
N SER A 68 3.51 -3.08 0.30
CA SER A 68 4.42 -3.34 1.42
C SER A 68 5.88 -3.50 0.97
N THR A 69 6.13 -4.12 -0.18
CA THR A 69 7.48 -4.25 -0.76
C THR A 69 8.05 -2.90 -1.16
N PHE A 70 7.28 -2.07 -1.87
CA PHE A 70 7.75 -0.75 -2.31
C PHE A 70 7.87 0.25 -1.15
N VAL A 71 6.98 0.20 -0.15
CA VAL A 71 7.09 1.00 1.08
C VAL A 71 8.32 0.57 1.88
N GLY A 72 8.61 -0.72 1.99
CA GLY A 72 9.85 -1.23 2.60
C GLY A 72 11.10 -0.71 1.88
N LEU A 73 11.12 -0.77 0.55
CA LEU A 73 12.18 -0.19 -0.27
C LEU A 73 12.30 1.34 -0.10
N PHE A 74 11.19 2.06 0.10
CA PHE A 74 11.19 3.49 0.34
C PHE A 74 11.83 3.87 1.70
N PHE A 75 11.65 3.06 2.75
CA PHE A 75 12.26 3.33 4.06
C PHE A 75 13.70 2.85 4.17
N PHE A 76 14.02 1.67 3.63
CA PHE A 76 15.37 1.08 3.76
C PHE A 76 16.30 1.43 2.58
N GLY A 77 15.76 1.92 1.46
CA GLY A 77 16.50 2.25 0.25
C GLY A 77 17.40 3.47 0.37
N TRP A 78 17.27 4.30 1.41
CA TRP A 78 18.00 5.57 1.53
C TRP A 78 19.53 5.47 1.50
N GLN A 79 20.10 4.35 1.96
CA GLN A 79 21.54 4.09 1.91
C GLN A 79 21.95 3.04 0.87
N ARG A 80 21.00 2.28 0.31
CA ARG A 80 21.25 1.18 -0.63
C ARG A 80 20.92 1.51 -2.09
N LEU A 81 20.04 2.48 -2.34
CA LEU A 81 19.60 2.87 -3.68
C LEU A 81 20.25 4.19 -4.10
N ASN A 82 20.61 4.28 -5.38
CA ASN A 82 21.04 5.55 -5.95
C ASN A 82 19.86 6.53 -6.01
N LYS A 83 20.14 7.83 -6.09
CA LYS A 83 19.16 8.93 -6.04
C LYS A 83 18.01 8.67 -7.03
N TYR A 84 18.33 8.35 -8.28
CA TYR A 84 17.33 8.06 -9.31
C TYR A 84 16.47 6.82 -9.02
N GLN A 85 17.07 5.75 -8.49
CA GLN A 85 16.35 4.53 -8.13
C GLN A 85 15.36 4.79 -6.99
N HIS A 86 15.77 5.59 -5.99
CA HIS A 86 14.90 5.95 -4.88
C HIS A 86 13.70 6.82 -5.30
N LEU A 87 13.90 7.70 -6.29
CA LEU A 87 12.81 8.47 -6.89
C LEU A 87 11.84 7.58 -7.66
N LEU A 88 12.38 6.62 -8.42
CA LEU A 88 11.57 5.65 -9.18
C LEU A 88 10.70 4.81 -8.23
N VAL A 89 11.26 4.32 -7.11
CA VAL A 89 10.50 3.63 -6.05
C VAL A 89 9.40 4.52 -5.48
N THR A 90 9.70 5.79 -5.19
CA THR A 90 8.70 6.72 -4.63
C THR A 90 7.56 7.00 -5.61
N TRP A 91 7.87 7.10 -6.91
CA TRP A 91 6.87 7.23 -7.97
C TRP A 91 6.02 5.97 -8.13
N LEU A 92 6.63 4.78 -8.03
CA LEU A 92 5.89 3.51 -8.09
C LEU A 92 4.93 3.35 -6.91
N VAL A 93 5.31 3.78 -5.70
CA VAL A 93 4.40 3.84 -4.54
C VAL A 93 3.20 4.75 -4.85
N ALA A 94 3.45 5.98 -5.32
CA ALA A 94 2.39 6.92 -5.65
C ALA A 94 1.46 6.41 -6.77
N PHE A 95 2.02 5.74 -7.77
CA PHE A 95 1.26 5.17 -8.88
C PHE A 95 0.43 3.96 -8.42
N GLY A 96 0.98 3.10 -7.56
CA GLY A 96 0.28 1.97 -6.95
C GLY A 96 -0.94 2.43 -6.15
N SER A 97 -0.79 3.44 -5.28
CA SER A 97 -1.92 3.98 -4.51
C SER A 97 -3.01 4.60 -5.41
N ASN A 98 -2.62 5.25 -6.52
CA ASN A 98 -3.60 5.79 -7.49
C ASN A 98 -4.34 4.68 -8.25
N ILE A 99 -3.66 3.58 -8.60
CA ILE A 99 -4.30 2.42 -9.24
C ILE A 99 -5.31 1.79 -8.28
N SER A 100 -4.97 1.57 -7.01
CA SER A 100 -5.92 1.04 -6.02
C SER A 100 -7.14 1.96 -5.86
N ALA A 101 -6.93 3.28 -5.80
CA ALA A 101 -8.04 4.24 -5.73
C ALA A 101 -8.95 4.18 -6.98
N LEU A 102 -8.38 4.01 -8.17
CA LEU A 102 -9.11 3.84 -9.43
C LEU A 102 -9.94 2.55 -9.45
N TRP A 103 -9.39 1.43 -8.98
CA TRP A 103 -10.12 0.16 -8.89
C TRP A 103 -11.29 0.23 -7.92
N ILE A 104 -11.10 0.85 -6.74
CA ILE A 104 -12.17 1.04 -5.76
C ILE A 104 -13.26 1.97 -6.29
N LEU A 105 -12.89 3.08 -6.98
CA LEU A 105 -13.88 3.99 -7.57
C LEU A 105 -14.66 3.35 -8.72
N ASN A 106 -14.01 2.56 -9.58
CA ASN A 106 -14.70 1.80 -10.63
C ASN A 106 -15.61 0.70 -10.07
N ALA A 107 -15.26 0.12 -8.91
CA ALA A 107 -16.13 -0.84 -8.24
C ALA A 107 -17.34 -0.19 -7.53
N ASN A 108 -17.29 1.14 -7.30
CA ASN A 108 -18.34 1.92 -6.63
C ASN A 108 -19.19 2.77 -7.61
N GLY A 109 -18.89 2.72 -8.91
CA GLY A 109 -19.68 3.34 -9.98
C GLY A 109 -20.49 2.32 -10.74
#